data_AF-A0A1G0DZ75-F1
#
_entry.id   AF-A0A1G0DZ75-F1
#
_cell.length_a   1.000
_cell.length_b   1.000
_cell.length_c   1.000
_cell.angle_alpha   90.00
_cell.angle_beta   90.00
_cell.angle_gamma   90.00
#
_symmetry.space_group_name_H-M   'P 1'
#
loop_
_entity.id
_entity.type
_entity.pdbx_description
1 polymer ?
#
loop_
_entity_poly.entity_id
_entity_poly.type
_entity_poly.pdbx_seq_one_letter_code
_entity_poly.pdbx_strand_id
1 'polypeptide(L)'
;MGTFEDSVNDNAFAQFGTNTAVDDTFNLTFNGPTNEAIKFYEEQTQPGSLAITGTNTITRIGGSFITEGYKVGGQVTIRAAEDTGNNGTFVLTGVSTLVLSTTGLTNNAADTTAILSVNNANAFRIGLRVRDGDTYGKTFGEANLASAGKTVLGNFVFAFPLANASDLKITATDGAMAGAPYSGMTLTMYAAPQSRGGLVGGPYNFGMIINGNSGTNIQVFEWLQYKLRQLTDINSGAGVAIGRAIKLLARFNGNTAEFGSGDGGLSFPTNPEGGGSGVFVDSLNAASDNATRFWDNTGALRSKPESIAITLDGNAILIGDTASEYDMYFDRTIRTAAATLTNMVLTTGTNKMTSATTLLPQNAQISVGKYVRISGLTGGNAAMNGVYQITAITTPGADWTVVRYDGATITTTTAAAVDLDQNCVDTPNAIIVHTNVNVATSADVSFTAAANTITSAGSQFSVFAVNDRIEISGSTSGLNDGLWKILTQSATTLTVSGERASPTTITTQGTGPTVTITKLFSGDFDADVTANFAFDDNVQGGRTVSTTTYVKAKAIGLTSAQYIESPVSSIASGTPLTIPLFAATERNVT
;
A
#
# COMPACT_ATOMS: atom_id res chain seq x y z
N MET A 1 -13.05 0.82 -34.32
CA MET A 1 -12.48 1.85 -33.43
C MET A 1 -13.52 2.19 -32.38
N GLY A 2 -13.12 2.68 -31.21
CA GLY A 2 -14.08 3.23 -30.24
C GLY A 2 -14.95 4.32 -30.88
N THR A 3 -16.10 4.61 -30.30
CA THR A 3 -16.94 5.73 -30.74
C THR A 3 -16.23 7.04 -30.40
N PHE A 4 -15.70 7.72 -31.43
CA PHE A 4 -15.32 9.13 -31.34
C PHE A 4 -16.61 9.95 -31.31
N GLU A 5 -16.74 10.86 -30.35
CA GLU A 5 -17.94 11.67 -30.23
C GLU A 5 -17.91 12.82 -31.23
N ASP A 6 -16.72 13.38 -31.47
CA ASP A 6 -16.48 14.34 -32.55
C ASP A 6 -15.20 14.03 -33.34
N SER A 7 -15.05 14.64 -34.51
CA SER A 7 -13.87 14.49 -35.37
C SER A 7 -12.89 15.67 -35.27
N VAL A 8 -13.06 16.55 -34.26
CA VAL A 8 -12.33 17.83 -34.16
C VAL A 8 -11.37 17.80 -32.97
N ASN A 9 -11.84 17.34 -31.82
CA ASN A 9 -11.12 17.31 -30.55
C ASN A 9 -10.69 15.88 -30.18
N ASP A 10 -11.40 14.85 -30.62
CA ASP A 10 -11.08 13.45 -30.32
C ASP A 10 -10.08 12.84 -31.31
N ASN A 11 -8.81 13.26 -31.23
CA ASN A 11 -7.78 12.70 -32.09
C ASN A 11 -7.02 11.54 -31.42
N ALA A 12 -6.97 10.41 -32.10
CA ALA A 12 -5.92 9.44 -31.85
C ALA A 12 -4.56 10.03 -32.28
N PHE A 13 -3.49 9.62 -31.63
CA PHE A 13 -2.14 10.07 -31.95
C PHE A 13 -1.23 8.88 -32.20
N ALA A 14 -0.17 9.10 -32.95
CA ALA A 14 0.93 8.16 -33.14
C ALA A 14 2.24 8.76 -32.64
N GLN A 15 3.21 7.89 -32.38
CA GLN A 15 4.57 8.28 -32.03
C GLN A 15 5.58 7.36 -32.70
N PHE A 16 6.65 7.96 -33.21
CA PHE A 16 7.86 7.25 -33.57
C PHE A 16 8.92 7.34 -32.47
N GLY A 17 9.74 6.30 -32.36
CA GLY A 17 10.81 6.25 -31.37
C GLY A 17 10.30 5.94 -29.96
N THR A 18 11.21 6.05 -28.99
CA THR A 18 10.97 5.68 -27.59
C THR A 18 11.28 6.82 -26.62
N ASN A 19 11.66 8.00 -27.12
CA ASN A 19 11.97 9.14 -26.27
C ASN A 19 10.71 9.69 -25.61
N THR A 20 10.75 9.84 -24.29
CA THR A 20 9.68 10.49 -23.53
C THR A 20 10.03 11.93 -23.15
N ALA A 21 11.26 12.38 -23.39
CA ALA A 21 11.70 13.76 -23.10
C ALA A 21 11.46 14.75 -24.25
N VAL A 22 10.99 14.26 -25.41
CA VAL A 22 10.68 15.08 -26.59
C VAL A 22 9.29 14.69 -27.08
N ASP A 23 8.52 15.68 -27.56
CA ASP A 23 7.24 15.42 -28.19
C ASP A 23 7.46 14.94 -29.64
N ASP A 24 7.60 13.63 -29.78
CA ASP A 24 7.66 12.95 -31.07
C ASP A 24 6.29 12.43 -31.53
N THR A 25 5.21 12.93 -30.91
CA THR A 25 3.85 12.52 -31.21
C THR A 25 3.24 13.36 -32.35
N PHE A 26 2.29 12.79 -33.07
CA PHE A 26 1.50 13.48 -34.07
C PHE A 26 0.07 12.96 -34.08
N ASN A 27 -0.89 13.85 -34.33
CA ASN A 27 -2.30 13.47 -34.42
C ASN A 27 -2.57 12.76 -35.75
N LEU A 28 -3.43 11.74 -35.69
CA LEU A 28 -3.91 11.02 -36.85
C LEU A 28 -5.21 11.64 -37.35
N THR A 29 -5.35 11.76 -38.67
CA THR A 29 -6.50 12.40 -39.30
C THR A 29 -7.46 11.33 -39.81
N PHE A 30 -8.27 10.75 -38.93
CA PHE A 30 -9.26 9.73 -39.29
C PHE A 30 -10.53 10.36 -39.89
N ASN A 31 -10.49 10.83 -41.14
CA ASN A 31 -11.71 11.21 -41.86
C ASN A 31 -12.45 9.97 -42.40
N GLY A 32 -13.15 9.25 -41.51
CA GLY A 32 -13.97 8.09 -41.89
C GLY A 32 -13.17 6.80 -42.11
N PRO A 33 -13.70 5.79 -42.86
CA PRO A 33 -13.12 4.45 -42.97
C PRO A 33 -11.84 4.35 -43.81
N THR A 34 -11.12 5.46 -44.01
CA THR A 34 -9.94 5.52 -44.88
C THR A 34 -8.66 5.19 -44.11
N ASN A 35 -7.79 4.39 -44.71
CA ASN A 35 -6.43 4.13 -44.21
C ASN A 35 -5.58 5.42 -44.28
N GLU A 36 -4.83 5.72 -43.23
CA GLU A 36 -3.88 6.84 -43.20
C GLU A 36 -2.47 6.39 -43.61
N ALA A 37 -1.86 7.12 -44.54
CA ALA A 37 -0.50 6.84 -44.98
C ALA A 37 0.51 7.44 -43.99
N ILE A 38 1.35 6.59 -43.40
CA ILE A 38 2.36 7.00 -42.42
C ILE A 38 3.76 6.79 -43.02
N LYS A 39 4.50 7.89 -43.19
CA LYS A 39 5.88 7.84 -43.69
C LYS A 39 6.84 7.52 -42.55
N PHE A 40 7.39 6.31 -42.56
CA PHE A 40 8.36 5.86 -41.55
C PHE A 40 9.79 5.70 -42.09
N TYR A 41 9.96 5.72 -43.42
CA TYR A 41 11.25 5.56 -44.09
C TYR A 41 11.47 6.68 -45.11
N GLU A 42 12.64 7.30 -45.10
CA GLU A 42 13.05 8.29 -46.08
C GLU A 42 14.56 8.33 -46.25
N GLU A 43 15.03 8.21 -47.49
CA GLU A 43 16.43 8.48 -47.83
C GLU A 43 16.70 9.98 -47.83
N GLN A 44 17.73 10.41 -47.11
CA GLN A 44 18.09 11.81 -46.94
C GLN A 44 19.24 12.21 -47.87
N THR A 45 19.13 13.41 -48.44
CA THR A 45 20.26 14.02 -49.17
C THR A 45 21.24 14.58 -48.15
N GLN A 46 22.51 14.17 -48.22
CA GLN A 46 23.51 14.62 -47.25
C GLN A 46 24.04 16.01 -47.62
N PRO A 47 24.02 17.00 -46.69
CA PRO A 47 24.44 18.37 -46.97
C PRO A 47 25.97 18.54 -47.05
N GLY A 48 26.74 17.46 -46.95
CA GLY A 48 28.19 17.43 -46.97
C GLY A 48 28.74 16.09 -46.50
N SER A 49 30.05 16.02 -46.28
CA SER A 49 30.69 14.83 -45.71
C SER A 49 30.22 14.59 -44.28
N LEU A 50 29.94 13.33 -43.96
CA LEU A 50 29.62 12.87 -42.61
C LEU A 50 30.91 12.45 -41.92
N ALA A 51 31.00 12.56 -40.61
CA ALA A 51 32.11 11.98 -39.86
C ALA A 51 31.59 10.97 -38.85
N ILE A 52 32.11 9.75 -38.93
CA ILE A 52 31.82 8.65 -38.02
C ILE A 52 32.95 8.55 -37.01
N THR A 53 32.70 9.02 -35.78
CA THR A 53 33.71 9.10 -34.73
C THR A 53 33.41 8.15 -33.59
N GLY A 54 34.45 7.57 -33.00
CA GLY A 54 34.33 6.82 -31.74
C GLY A 54 33.44 5.58 -31.81
N THR A 55 33.29 5.00 -33.02
CA THR A 55 32.49 3.79 -33.32
C THR A 55 31.00 3.87 -32.96
N ASN A 56 30.50 5.06 -32.60
CA ASN A 56 29.17 5.24 -32.04
C ASN A 56 28.50 6.56 -32.44
N THR A 57 29.18 7.45 -33.15
CA THR A 57 28.68 8.81 -33.39
C THR A 57 28.81 9.17 -34.85
N ILE A 58 27.72 9.68 -35.45
CA ILE A 58 27.69 10.25 -36.80
C ILE A 58 27.47 11.75 -36.66
N THR A 59 28.36 12.54 -37.21
CA THR A 59 28.31 14.01 -37.16
C THR A 59 28.28 14.62 -38.56
N ARG A 60 27.70 15.81 -38.68
CA ARG A 60 27.70 16.59 -39.92
C ARG A 60 27.79 18.08 -39.66
N ILE A 61 28.16 18.83 -40.69
CA ILE A 61 28.44 20.28 -40.60
C ILE A 61 27.21 21.18 -40.88
N GLY A 62 26.10 20.62 -41.34
CA GLY A 62 24.87 21.37 -41.67
C GLY A 62 23.64 20.47 -41.74
N GLY A 63 22.46 21.07 -41.91
CA GLY A 63 21.17 20.36 -41.81
C GLY A 63 20.70 20.16 -40.36
N SER A 64 19.60 19.42 -40.16
CA SER A 64 19.13 19.04 -38.83
C SER A 64 18.50 17.65 -38.80
N PHE A 65 19.11 16.72 -38.05
CA PHE A 65 18.65 15.33 -38.04
C PHE A 65 17.26 15.24 -37.39
N ILE A 66 16.98 16.16 -36.47
CA ILE A 66 15.66 16.30 -35.84
C ILE A 66 14.62 16.68 -36.90
N THR A 67 14.89 17.68 -37.73
CA THR A 67 13.92 18.15 -38.74
C THR A 67 13.74 17.15 -39.89
N GLU A 68 14.75 16.33 -40.16
CA GLU A 68 14.68 15.25 -41.15
C GLU A 68 13.88 14.04 -40.64
N GLY A 69 13.61 13.94 -39.33
CA GLY A 69 12.71 12.93 -38.75
C GLY A 69 13.40 11.76 -38.04
N TYR A 70 14.71 11.83 -37.79
CA TYR A 70 15.39 10.84 -36.95
C TYR A 70 14.92 10.96 -35.49
N LYS A 71 14.63 9.81 -34.86
CA LYS A 71 14.11 9.72 -33.48
C LYS A 71 14.96 8.77 -32.64
N VAL A 72 15.11 9.05 -31.35
CA VAL A 72 15.74 8.11 -30.41
C VAL A 72 14.85 6.87 -30.29
N GLY A 73 15.45 5.68 -30.34
CA GLY A 73 14.75 4.39 -30.44
C GLY A 73 14.37 4.00 -31.88
N GLY A 74 14.31 4.96 -32.81
CA GLY A 74 14.26 4.70 -34.25
C GLY A 74 15.60 4.20 -34.78
N GLN A 75 15.74 4.13 -36.10
CA GLN A 75 16.96 3.64 -36.76
C GLN A 75 17.46 4.61 -37.83
N VAL A 76 18.77 4.54 -38.06
CA VAL A 76 19.41 5.05 -39.26
C VAL A 76 19.80 3.87 -40.14
N THR A 77 19.41 3.90 -41.41
CA THR A 77 19.92 2.95 -42.41
C THR A 77 21.00 3.65 -43.23
N ILE A 78 22.20 3.10 -43.23
CA ILE A 78 23.36 3.63 -43.94
C ILE A 78 23.66 2.71 -45.13
N ARG A 79 23.90 3.32 -46.29
CA ARG A 79 24.37 2.62 -47.49
C ARG A 79 25.47 3.42 -48.17
N ALA A 80 26.24 2.75 -49.03
CA ALA A 80 27.33 3.35 -49.79
C ALA A 80 28.39 4.07 -48.93
N ALA A 81 28.52 3.72 -47.64
CA ALA A 81 29.62 4.21 -46.81
C ALA A 81 30.95 3.76 -47.40
N GLU A 82 31.97 4.63 -47.32
CA GLU A 82 33.33 4.32 -47.78
C GLU A 82 33.88 3.07 -47.06
N ASP A 83 33.60 2.98 -45.77
CA ASP A 83 33.82 1.78 -44.97
C ASP A 83 32.59 0.87 -45.01
N THR A 84 32.71 -0.29 -45.67
CA THR A 84 31.59 -1.21 -45.85
C THR A 84 30.99 -1.74 -44.55
N GLY A 85 31.76 -1.73 -43.46
CA GLY A 85 31.28 -2.07 -42.11
C GLY A 85 30.26 -1.08 -41.52
N ASN A 86 30.19 0.13 -42.07
CA ASN A 86 29.18 1.13 -41.70
C ASN A 86 27.87 0.96 -42.48
N ASN A 87 27.81 0.11 -43.50
CA ASN A 87 26.57 -0.17 -44.20
C ASN A 87 25.69 -1.09 -43.35
N GLY A 88 24.46 -0.67 -43.07
CA GLY A 88 23.57 -1.41 -42.18
C GLY A 88 22.44 -0.57 -41.63
N THR A 89 21.70 -1.13 -40.69
CA THR A 89 20.65 -0.40 -39.96
C THR A 89 20.98 -0.42 -38.47
N PHE A 90 21.04 0.76 -37.87
CA PHE A 90 21.54 0.96 -36.51
C PHE A 90 20.50 1.71 -35.68
N VAL A 91 20.25 1.25 -34.45
CA VAL A 91 19.28 1.88 -33.54
C VAL A 91 19.90 3.14 -32.93
N LEU A 92 19.15 4.23 -32.95
CA LEU A 92 19.58 5.51 -32.43
C LEU A 92 19.39 5.60 -30.92
N THR A 93 20.48 5.88 -30.20
CA THR A 93 20.49 6.11 -28.75
C THR A 93 20.48 7.60 -28.41
N GLY A 94 20.83 8.47 -29.37
CA GLY A 94 20.81 9.91 -29.22
C GLY A 94 20.59 10.58 -30.58
N VAL A 95 19.79 11.65 -30.58
CA VAL A 95 19.55 12.49 -31.76
C VAL A 95 19.63 13.94 -31.33
N SER A 96 20.49 14.70 -32.00
CA SER A 96 20.56 16.15 -31.92
C SER A 96 20.56 16.73 -33.34
N THR A 97 20.55 18.05 -33.47
CA THR A 97 20.59 18.73 -34.78
C THR A 97 21.71 18.19 -35.69
N LEU A 98 22.92 18.03 -35.17
CA LEU A 98 24.10 17.70 -36.00
C LEU A 98 24.76 16.37 -35.63
N VAL A 99 24.22 15.64 -34.65
CA VAL A 99 24.82 14.40 -34.14
C VAL A 99 23.75 13.31 -34.00
N LEU A 100 24.04 12.14 -34.56
CA LEU A 100 23.37 10.88 -34.24
C LEU A 100 24.30 10.02 -33.39
N SER A 101 23.77 9.39 -32.35
CA SER A 101 24.47 8.41 -31.54
C SER A 101 23.84 7.03 -31.72
N THR A 102 24.68 6.01 -31.88
CA THR A 102 24.32 4.61 -32.09
C THR A 102 25.46 3.71 -31.61
N THR A 103 25.49 2.42 -31.96
CA THR A 103 26.57 1.49 -31.62
C THR A 103 26.94 0.61 -32.81
N GLY A 104 28.19 0.13 -32.84
CA GLY A 104 28.63 -0.85 -33.84
C GLY A 104 29.09 -0.25 -35.18
N LEU A 105 29.47 1.03 -35.20
CA LEU A 105 30.08 1.66 -36.38
C LEU A 105 31.60 1.47 -36.39
N THR A 106 32.21 1.59 -37.55
CA THR A 106 33.65 1.70 -37.76
C THR A 106 34.03 3.18 -37.94
N ASN A 107 35.09 3.60 -37.27
CA ASN A 107 35.53 5.00 -37.29
C ASN A 107 35.95 5.44 -38.69
N ASN A 108 35.32 6.48 -39.23
CA ASN A 108 35.64 7.12 -40.50
C ASN A 108 35.64 8.64 -40.33
N ALA A 109 36.80 9.28 -40.47
CA ALA A 109 36.95 10.72 -40.22
C ALA A 109 36.23 11.60 -41.26
N ALA A 110 36.00 11.07 -42.46
CA ALA A 110 35.22 11.71 -43.50
C ALA A 110 34.60 10.63 -44.38
N ASP A 111 33.29 10.46 -44.29
CA ASP A 111 32.49 9.60 -45.14
C ASP A 111 31.76 10.50 -46.15
N THR A 112 32.26 10.53 -47.39
CA THR A 112 31.71 11.37 -48.45
C THR A 112 30.68 10.64 -49.31
N THR A 113 30.64 9.31 -49.24
CA THR A 113 29.76 8.48 -50.06
C THR A 113 28.57 7.91 -49.28
N ALA A 114 28.62 7.90 -47.94
CA ALA A 114 27.51 7.44 -47.11
C ALA A 114 26.20 8.19 -47.39
N ILE A 115 25.15 7.40 -47.59
CA ILE A 115 23.78 7.87 -47.72
C ILE A 115 23.02 7.35 -46.51
N LEU A 116 22.40 8.25 -45.76
CA LEU A 116 21.61 7.93 -44.59
C LEU A 116 20.13 8.00 -44.94
N SER A 117 19.37 7.06 -44.41
CA SER A 117 17.91 7.05 -44.44
C SER A 117 17.36 7.07 -43.03
N VAL A 118 16.35 7.88 -42.80
CA VAL A 118 15.47 7.80 -41.64
C VAL A 118 14.73 6.48 -41.72
N ASN A 119 14.76 5.69 -40.66
CA ASN A 119 14.04 4.43 -40.56
C ASN A 119 13.41 4.30 -39.18
N ASN A 120 12.15 4.70 -39.03
CA ASN A 120 11.41 4.57 -37.78
C ASN A 120 10.48 3.34 -37.76
N ALA A 121 10.77 2.32 -38.58
CA ALA A 121 9.90 1.15 -38.72
C ALA A 121 9.81 0.31 -37.44
N ASN A 122 10.85 0.29 -36.61
CA ASN A 122 11.00 -0.59 -35.45
C ASN A 122 10.34 -0.07 -34.17
N ALA A 123 10.03 1.22 -34.10
CA ALA A 123 9.55 1.89 -32.90
C ALA A 123 8.35 2.77 -33.25
N PHE A 124 7.18 2.12 -33.33
CA PHE A 124 5.92 2.79 -33.60
C PHE A 124 4.86 2.40 -32.56
N ARG A 125 4.15 3.41 -32.07
CA ARG A 125 2.96 3.23 -31.24
C ARG A 125 1.85 4.19 -31.63
N ILE A 126 0.64 3.81 -31.31
CA ILE A 126 -0.58 4.60 -31.48
C ILE A 126 -1.32 4.63 -30.14
N GLY A 127 -1.97 5.75 -29.84
CA GLY A 127 -2.69 5.95 -28.59
C GLY A 127 -3.95 6.78 -28.78
N LEU A 128 -4.85 6.61 -27.82
CA LEU A 128 -6.11 7.34 -27.71
C LEU A 128 -6.21 7.91 -26.30
N ARG A 129 -6.24 9.24 -26.21
CA ARG A 129 -6.33 10.00 -24.95
C ARG A 129 -7.36 11.11 -25.09
N VAL A 130 -8.61 10.71 -25.11
CA VAL A 130 -9.75 11.61 -25.34
C VAL A 130 -10.20 12.23 -24.03
N ARG A 131 -10.42 13.54 -24.05
CA ARG A 131 -11.24 14.24 -23.06
C ARG A 131 -11.80 15.49 -23.72
N ASP A 132 -13.09 15.44 -24.05
CA ASP A 132 -13.84 16.61 -24.46
C ASP A 132 -15.29 16.48 -24.00
N GLY A 133 -15.82 17.53 -23.36
CA GLY A 133 -17.25 17.76 -23.07
C GLY A 133 -18.02 16.72 -22.23
N ASP A 134 -17.55 15.49 -22.15
CA ASP A 134 -18.21 14.35 -21.53
C ASP A 134 -18.40 14.57 -20.03
N THR A 135 -19.50 14.04 -19.50
CA THR A 135 -19.73 13.97 -18.05
C THR A 135 -18.68 13.13 -17.33
N TYR A 136 -18.05 12.18 -18.04
CA TYR A 136 -16.96 11.34 -17.53
C TYR A 136 -15.79 11.29 -18.52
N GLY A 137 -14.56 11.20 -18.04
CA GLY A 137 -13.41 10.98 -18.94
C GLY A 137 -13.50 9.65 -19.70
N LYS A 138 -12.68 9.48 -20.75
CA LYS A 138 -12.52 8.19 -21.43
C LYS A 138 -11.30 7.43 -20.91
N THR A 139 -11.36 6.10 -20.95
CA THR A 139 -10.20 5.23 -20.68
C THR A 139 -9.11 5.42 -21.73
N PHE A 140 -7.87 5.19 -21.33
CA PHE A 140 -6.71 5.29 -22.22
C PHE A 140 -6.62 4.04 -23.09
N GLY A 141 -6.45 4.23 -24.39
CA GLY A 141 -6.13 3.16 -25.33
C GLY A 141 -4.71 3.31 -25.84
N GLU A 142 -3.94 2.23 -25.92
CA GLU A 142 -2.66 2.22 -26.62
C GLU A 142 -2.43 0.90 -27.34
N ALA A 143 -1.71 0.96 -28.46
CA ALA A 143 -1.24 -0.19 -29.21
C ALA A 143 0.13 0.10 -29.80
N ASN A 144 0.92 -0.95 -29.97
CA ASN A 144 2.24 -0.88 -30.61
C ASN A 144 2.36 -1.98 -31.66
N LEU A 145 3.55 -2.12 -32.26
CA LEU A 145 3.83 -3.16 -33.25
C LEU A 145 3.52 -4.58 -32.74
N ALA A 146 3.84 -4.87 -31.48
CA ALA A 146 3.54 -6.17 -30.87
C ALA A 146 2.03 -6.41 -30.74
N SER A 147 1.23 -5.38 -30.44
CA SER A 147 -0.25 -5.44 -30.44
C SER A 147 -0.82 -5.81 -31.81
N ALA A 148 -0.10 -5.50 -32.89
CA ALA A 148 -0.44 -5.90 -34.26
C ALA A 148 0.22 -7.23 -34.70
N GLY A 149 0.96 -7.91 -33.81
CA GLY A 149 1.70 -9.13 -34.12
C GLY A 149 2.90 -8.89 -35.05
N LYS A 150 3.53 -7.71 -34.96
CA LYS A 150 4.62 -7.26 -35.85
C LYS A 150 5.80 -6.74 -35.02
N THR A 151 6.96 -6.68 -35.67
CA THR A 151 8.21 -6.13 -35.10
C THR A 151 8.72 -4.91 -35.85
N VAL A 152 8.23 -4.69 -37.08
CA VAL A 152 8.55 -3.54 -37.93
C VAL A 152 7.32 -3.13 -38.75
N LEU A 153 7.24 -1.85 -39.09
CA LEU A 153 6.34 -1.34 -40.12
C LEU A 153 6.77 -1.80 -41.52
N GLY A 154 5.82 -1.76 -42.46
CA GLY A 154 6.01 -2.16 -43.85
C GLY A 154 5.04 -1.44 -44.78
N ASN A 155 5.19 -1.66 -46.09
CA ASN A 155 4.38 -1.05 -47.14
C ASN A 155 3.05 -1.80 -47.37
N PHE A 156 2.34 -2.10 -46.29
CA PHE A 156 1.02 -2.74 -46.32
C PHE A 156 0.16 -2.22 -45.16
N VAL A 157 -1.12 -2.58 -45.15
CA VAL A 157 -2.06 -2.10 -44.14
C VAL A 157 -1.80 -2.77 -42.78
N PHE A 158 -1.68 -1.96 -41.73
CA PHE A 158 -1.62 -2.42 -40.34
C PHE A 158 -2.95 -2.15 -39.65
N ALA A 159 -3.44 -3.12 -38.88
CA ALA A 159 -4.58 -2.94 -38.00
C ALA A 159 -4.07 -2.93 -36.55
N PHE A 160 -4.18 -1.76 -35.90
CA PHE A 160 -3.85 -1.62 -34.48
C PHE A 160 -5.13 -1.65 -33.65
N PRO A 161 -5.24 -2.53 -32.64
CA PRO A 161 -6.40 -2.56 -31.77
C PRO A 161 -6.42 -1.32 -30.88
N LEU A 162 -7.37 -0.43 -31.08
CA LEU A 162 -7.60 0.73 -30.21
C LEU A 162 -9.06 0.78 -29.78
N ALA A 163 -9.24 0.93 -28.47
CA ALA A 163 -10.53 1.09 -27.83
C ALA A 163 -10.41 2.03 -26.63
N ASN A 164 -11.50 2.73 -26.35
CA ASN A 164 -11.75 3.46 -25.11
C ASN A 164 -13.19 3.17 -24.67
N ALA A 165 -13.49 3.51 -23.43
CA ALA A 165 -14.83 3.48 -22.84
C ALA A 165 -14.94 4.65 -21.86
N SER A 166 -16.15 4.97 -21.38
CA SER A 166 -16.29 5.92 -20.28
C SER A 166 -15.60 5.39 -19.02
N ASP A 167 -14.75 6.21 -18.41
CA ASP A 167 -14.08 5.95 -17.14
C ASP A 167 -14.83 6.67 -16.02
N LEU A 168 -15.65 5.92 -15.28
CA LEU A 168 -16.47 6.45 -14.19
C LEU A 168 -15.64 7.01 -13.02
N LYS A 169 -14.33 6.76 -12.98
CA LYS A 169 -13.42 7.31 -11.98
C LYS A 169 -12.86 8.67 -12.38
N ILE A 170 -13.14 9.14 -13.60
CA ILE A 170 -12.77 10.48 -14.06
C ILE A 170 -14.03 11.33 -14.14
N THR A 171 -14.25 12.18 -13.14
CA THR A 171 -15.47 12.97 -12.95
C THR A 171 -15.23 14.48 -12.98
N ALA A 172 -14.02 14.94 -12.67
CA ALA A 172 -13.65 16.34 -12.84
C ALA A 172 -13.61 16.75 -14.32
N THR A 173 -13.29 18.01 -14.65
CA THR A 173 -12.94 18.45 -16.02
C THR A 173 -11.46 18.85 -16.07
N ASP A 174 -10.86 18.96 -17.26
CA ASP A 174 -9.48 19.44 -17.39
C ASP A 174 -9.30 20.86 -16.85
N GLY A 175 -10.33 21.72 -16.98
CA GLY A 175 -10.32 23.06 -16.40
C GLY A 175 -10.23 23.09 -14.87
N ALA A 176 -10.67 22.03 -14.18
CA ALA A 176 -10.56 21.95 -12.72
C ALA A 176 -9.13 21.69 -12.22
N MET A 177 -8.23 21.19 -13.08
CA MET A 177 -6.90 20.70 -12.69
C MET A 177 -5.96 21.81 -12.20
N ALA A 178 -6.29 23.08 -12.47
CA ALA A 178 -5.56 24.24 -11.96
C ALA A 178 -6.03 24.71 -10.56
N GLY A 179 -7.16 24.19 -10.06
CA GLY A 179 -7.75 24.56 -8.77
C GLY A 179 -7.60 23.48 -7.70
N ALA A 180 -8.06 23.78 -6.48
CA ALA A 180 -8.15 22.78 -5.42
C ALA A 180 -9.16 21.68 -5.80
N PRO A 181 -8.90 20.40 -5.46
CA PRO A 181 -7.78 19.89 -4.65
C PRO A 181 -6.47 19.61 -5.43
N TYR A 182 -6.44 19.85 -6.74
CA TYR A 182 -5.38 19.42 -7.65
C TYR A 182 -4.16 20.36 -7.73
N SER A 183 -4.33 21.65 -7.41
CA SER A 183 -3.34 22.72 -7.62
C SER A 183 -2.01 22.57 -6.87
N GLY A 184 -1.88 21.58 -5.96
CA GLY A 184 -0.64 21.23 -5.27
C GLY A 184 -0.07 19.85 -5.61
N MET A 185 -0.71 19.10 -6.53
CA MET A 185 -0.24 17.78 -6.94
C MET A 185 0.92 17.89 -7.93
N THR A 186 1.92 17.03 -7.78
CA THR A 186 3.12 16.99 -8.64
C THR A 186 3.50 15.56 -8.98
N LEU A 187 4.25 15.38 -10.08
CA LEU A 187 4.87 14.12 -10.49
C LEU A 187 6.35 14.41 -10.67
N THR A 188 7.18 13.75 -9.90
CA THR A 188 8.63 13.89 -9.98
C THR A 188 9.22 12.57 -10.45
N MET A 189 9.94 12.62 -11.56
CA MET A 189 10.77 11.53 -12.04
C MET A 189 12.18 11.73 -11.48
N TYR A 190 12.83 10.63 -11.09
CA TYR A 190 14.16 10.69 -10.47
C TYR A 190 15.18 9.93 -11.29
N ALA A 191 16.41 10.44 -11.33
CA ALA A 191 17.56 9.75 -11.91
C ALA A 191 18.06 8.54 -11.10
N ALA A 192 17.75 8.51 -9.80
CA ALA A 192 18.12 7.41 -8.90
C ALA A 192 16.87 6.85 -8.19
N PRO A 193 16.85 5.54 -7.87
CA PRO A 193 15.75 4.94 -7.13
C PRO A 193 15.46 5.64 -5.80
N GLN A 194 14.19 5.88 -5.53
CA GLN A 194 13.66 6.51 -4.33
C GLN A 194 13.09 5.45 -3.39
N SER A 195 13.68 5.31 -2.22
CA SER A 195 13.15 4.40 -1.18
C SER A 195 11.94 5.04 -0.49
N ARG A 196 10.84 4.28 -0.36
CA ARG A 196 9.62 4.69 0.35
C ARG A 196 9.17 3.61 1.32
N GLY A 197 8.99 4.01 2.58
CA GLY A 197 8.45 3.18 3.66
C GLY A 197 6.94 3.29 3.81
N GLY A 198 6.40 2.83 4.93
CA GLY A 198 4.94 2.83 5.18
C GLY A 198 4.19 1.84 4.28
N LEU A 199 4.86 0.75 3.89
CA LEU A 199 4.34 -0.32 3.05
C LEU A 199 4.49 -1.66 3.77
N VAL A 200 3.57 -2.58 3.49
CA VAL A 200 3.61 -3.95 4.02
C VAL A 200 4.86 -4.64 3.50
N GLY A 201 5.66 -5.21 4.41
CA GLY A 201 6.90 -5.91 4.08
C GLY A 201 8.15 -5.03 4.01
N GLY A 202 8.04 -3.73 4.29
CA GLY A 202 9.18 -2.82 4.43
C GLY A 202 9.27 -1.76 3.33
N PRO A 203 10.39 -1.02 3.27
CA PRO A 203 10.56 0.00 2.24
C PRO A 203 10.89 -0.60 0.88
N TYR A 204 10.35 0.00 -0.18
CA TYR A 204 10.60 -0.40 -1.57
C TYR A 204 11.10 0.78 -2.39
N ASN A 205 11.73 0.48 -3.53
CA ASN A 205 12.30 1.48 -4.42
C ASN A 205 11.35 1.80 -5.58
N PHE A 206 11.20 3.09 -5.86
CA PHE A 206 10.38 3.65 -6.93
C PHE A 206 11.19 4.65 -7.74
N GLY A 207 10.88 4.83 -9.02
CA GLY A 207 11.57 5.83 -9.86
C GLY A 207 10.79 7.11 -10.08
N MET A 208 9.48 7.07 -9.80
CA MET A 208 8.57 8.18 -9.97
C MET A 208 7.73 8.35 -8.70
N ILE A 209 7.58 9.59 -8.26
CA ILE A 209 6.82 9.92 -7.06
C ILE A 209 5.77 10.96 -7.42
N ILE A 210 4.53 10.67 -7.06
CA ILE A 210 3.43 11.62 -7.13
C ILE A 210 3.24 12.20 -5.73
N ASN A 211 3.22 13.52 -5.60
CA ASN A 211 2.72 14.16 -4.39
C ASN A 211 1.19 14.31 -4.51
N GLY A 212 0.44 13.55 -3.74
CA GLY A 212 -1.02 13.55 -3.74
C GLY A 212 -1.66 14.77 -3.08
N ASN A 213 -0.90 15.58 -2.35
CA ASN A 213 -1.39 16.81 -1.71
C ASN A 213 -2.71 16.63 -0.91
N SER A 214 -2.77 15.56 -0.12
CA SER A 214 -3.95 15.14 0.66
C SER A 214 -5.21 14.82 -0.17
N GLY A 215 -5.07 14.70 -1.49
CA GLY A 215 -6.12 14.26 -2.38
C GLY A 215 -6.39 12.76 -2.27
N THR A 216 -7.62 12.36 -2.61
CA THR A 216 -8.03 10.95 -2.65
C THR A 216 -7.36 10.22 -3.81
N ASN A 217 -7.35 8.88 -3.78
CA ASN A 217 -6.84 8.07 -4.89
C ASN A 217 -7.51 8.40 -6.23
N ILE A 218 -8.81 8.69 -6.21
CA ILE A 218 -9.58 9.14 -7.38
C ILE A 218 -9.06 10.49 -7.87
N GLN A 219 -8.88 11.47 -6.98
CA GLN A 219 -8.40 12.80 -7.37
C GLN A 219 -6.97 12.75 -7.93
N VAL A 220 -6.09 11.96 -7.31
CA VAL A 220 -4.72 11.76 -7.81
C VAL A 220 -4.74 11.09 -9.18
N PHE A 221 -5.60 10.09 -9.37
CA PHE A 221 -5.80 9.45 -10.66
C PHE A 221 -6.29 10.46 -11.71
N GLU A 222 -7.36 11.21 -11.45
CA GLU A 222 -7.89 12.23 -12.37
C GLU A 222 -6.83 13.24 -12.83
N TRP A 223 -6.03 13.72 -11.87
CA TRP A 223 -4.93 14.64 -12.14
C TRP A 223 -3.83 13.99 -13.00
N LEU A 224 -3.45 12.74 -12.68
CA LEU A 224 -2.46 12.00 -13.45
C LEU A 224 -2.92 11.79 -14.89
N GLN A 225 -4.19 11.44 -15.09
CA GLN A 225 -4.79 11.30 -16.41
C GLN A 225 -4.73 12.61 -17.19
N TYR A 226 -4.96 13.76 -16.55
CA TYR A 226 -4.77 15.07 -17.18
C TYR A 226 -3.32 15.34 -17.57
N LYS A 227 -2.36 15.05 -16.68
CA LYS A 227 -0.93 15.23 -16.98
C LYS A 227 -0.51 14.37 -18.17
N LEU A 228 -0.96 13.13 -18.26
CA LEU A 228 -0.66 12.26 -19.41
C LEU A 228 -1.26 12.75 -20.74
N ARG A 229 -2.15 13.75 -20.78
CA ARG A 229 -2.61 14.37 -22.04
C ARG A 229 -1.75 15.52 -22.53
N GLN A 230 -0.90 16.08 -21.66
CA GLN A 230 -0.15 17.29 -21.97
C GLN A 230 0.94 17.04 -23.03
N LEU A 231 1.09 18.00 -23.93
CA LEU A 231 2.18 18.06 -24.92
C LEU A 231 3.44 18.73 -24.36
N THR A 232 3.38 19.16 -23.10
CA THR A 232 4.47 19.81 -22.39
C THR A 232 5.05 18.88 -21.34
N ASP A 233 6.14 19.34 -20.74
CA ASP A 233 6.75 18.70 -19.59
C ASP A 233 5.75 18.57 -18.43
N ILE A 234 5.72 17.38 -17.83
CA ILE A 234 4.96 17.06 -16.62
C ILE A 234 5.84 16.67 -15.44
N ASN A 235 7.16 16.58 -15.66
CA ASN A 235 8.11 16.32 -14.59
C ASN A 235 8.31 17.58 -13.76
N SER A 236 8.10 17.47 -12.45
CA SER A 236 8.42 18.54 -11.49
C SER A 236 9.86 18.47 -10.99
N GLY A 237 10.61 17.45 -11.41
CA GLY A 237 12.00 17.18 -11.06
C GLY A 237 13.03 17.75 -12.04
N ALA A 238 14.16 17.05 -12.14
CA ALA A 238 15.31 17.46 -12.95
C ALA A 238 15.32 16.75 -14.31
N GLY A 239 14.66 17.33 -15.30
CA GLY A 239 14.62 16.78 -16.65
C GLY A 239 13.28 17.04 -17.31
N VAL A 240 13.10 16.54 -18.52
CA VAL A 240 11.87 16.72 -19.29
C VAL A 240 11.18 15.38 -19.49
N ALA A 241 9.88 15.33 -19.23
CA ALA A 241 9.05 14.19 -19.55
C ALA A 241 7.71 14.66 -20.11
N ILE A 242 7.46 14.41 -21.39
CA ILE A 242 6.26 14.84 -22.10
C ILE A 242 5.10 13.91 -21.77
N GLY A 243 4.01 14.48 -21.24
CA GLY A 243 2.84 13.73 -20.78
C GLY A 243 2.32 12.73 -21.81
N ARG A 244 2.08 13.19 -23.04
CA ARG A 244 1.58 12.37 -24.15
C ARG A 244 2.54 11.25 -24.56
N ALA A 245 3.85 11.45 -24.38
CA ALA A 245 4.88 10.47 -24.72
C ALA A 245 4.99 9.33 -23.69
N ILE A 246 4.63 9.57 -22.43
CA ILE A 246 4.69 8.56 -21.36
C ILE A 246 3.52 7.58 -21.48
N LYS A 247 3.75 6.28 -21.21
CA LYS A 247 2.70 5.24 -21.16
C LYS A 247 1.70 5.47 -20.03
N LEU A 248 0.61 4.68 -20.00
CA LEU A 248 -0.34 4.75 -18.91
C LEU A 248 0.34 4.42 -17.56
N LEU A 249 0.16 5.30 -16.57
CA LEU A 249 0.81 5.21 -15.27
C LEU A 249 -0.08 4.65 -14.16
N ALA A 250 -1.38 4.50 -14.39
CA ALA A 250 -2.29 3.99 -13.37
C ALA A 250 -3.55 3.38 -13.99
N ARG A 251 -4.25 2.58 -13.19
CA ARG A 251 -5.57 2.04 -13.50
C ARG A 251 -6.41 1.86 -12.24
N PHE A 252 -7.70 1.61 -12.44
CA PHE A 252 -8.55 1.05 -11.39
C PHE A 252 -8.80 -0.44 -11.65
N ASN A 253 -8.57 -1.26 -10.63
CA ASN A 253 -8.96 -2.66 -10.58
C ASN A 253 -10.12 -2.80 -9.58
N GLY A 254 -11.35 -2.79 -10.11
CA GLY A 254 -12.54 -2.57 -9.29
C GLY A 254 -12.52 -1.17 -8.66
N ASN A 255 -12.48 -1.11 -7.32
CA ASN A 255 -12.39 0.14 -6.56
C ASN A 255 -10.97 0.49 -6.10
N THR A 256 -9.99 -0.36 -6.39
CA THR A 256 -8.61 -0.15 -5.98
C THR A 256 -7.83 0.56 -7.08
N ALA A 257 -7.19 1.68 -6.75
CA ALA A 257 -6.28 2.38 -7.65
C ALA A 257 -4.90 1.68 -7.62
N GLU A 258 -4.38 1.31 -8.79
CA GLU A 258 -3.04 0.75 -8.96
C GLU A 258 -2.18 1.76 -9.72
N PHE A 259 -1.11 2.26 -9.10
CA PHE A 259 -0.15 3.20 -9.71
C PHE A 259 1.13 2.48 -10.11
N GLY A 260 1.70 2.82 -11.27
CA GLY A 260 2.92 2.27 -11.84
C GLY A 260 2.71 1.28 -12.98
N SER A 261 1.47 0.91 -13.27
CA SER A 261 1.13 0.13 -14.47
C SER A 261 -0.32 0.38 -14.89
N GLY A 262 -0.52 0.64 -16.18
CA GLY A 262 -1.83 0.77 -16.78
C GLY A 262 -2.52 -0.55 -17.13
N ASP A 263 -1.77 -1.66 -17.17
CA ASP A 263 -2.25 -2.96 -17.65
C ASP A 263 -2.13 -4.08 -16.60
N GLY A 264 -1.76 -3.75 -15.37
CA GLY A 264 -1.69 -4.70 -14.26
C GLY A 264 -0.39 -5.46 -14.14
N GLY A 265 0.72 -4.80 -14.50
CA GLY A 265 2.06 -5.33 -14.37
C GLY A 265 2.55 -6.09 -15.60
N LEU A 266 1.83 -6.03 -16.72
CA LEU A 266 2.30 -6.60 -17.99
C LEU A 266 3.33 -5.67 -18.65
N SER A 267 3.14 -4.36 -18.48
CA SER A 267 4.04 -3.32 -18.94
C SER A 267 4.26 -2.26 -17.86
N PHE A 268 5.45 -1.67 -17.91
CA PHE A 268 5.83 -0.56 -17.05
C PHE A 268 6.22 0.67 -17.87
N PRO A 269 5.93 1.88 -17.35
CA PRO A 269 6.32 3.13 -17.99
C PRO A 269 7.83 3.34 -17.97
N THR A 270 8.34 4.09 -18.94
CA THR A 270 9.77 4.47 -18.97
C THR A 270 9.96 5.79 -18.23
N ASN A 271 10.79 5.77 -17.20
CA ASN A 271 11.33 6.97 -16.59
C ASN A 271 12.58 7.41 -17.39
N PRO A 272 12.54 8.55 -18.11
CA PRO A 272 13.65 9.03 -18.92
C PRO A 272 14.91 9.36 -18.13
N GLU A 273 14.80 9.59 -16.82
CA GLU A 273 15.96 9.90 -15.97
C GLU A 273 16.70 8.65 -15.45
N GLY A 274 16.06 7.48 -15.45
CA GLY A 274 16.72 6.21 -15.15
C GLY A 274 16.56 5.65 -13.72
N GLY A 275 15.84 6.32 -12.82
CA GLY A 275 15.61 5.85 -11.44
C GLY A 275 14.66 4.65 -11.29
N GLY A 276 14.19 4.07 -12.40
CA GLY A 276 13.27 2.94 -12.46
C GLY A 276 11.83 3.32 -12.81
N SER A 277 10.99 2.31 -13.00
CA SER A 277 9.63 2.47 -13.54
C SER A 277 8.51 2.45 -12.49
N GLY A 278 8.83 2.18 -11.23
CA GLY A 278 7.83 2.14 -10.16
C GLY A 278 7.27 3.53 -9.84
N VAL A 279 5.99 3.58 -9.50
CA VAL A 279 5.28 4.83 -9.13
C VAL A 279 4.73 4.70 -7.71
N PHE A 280 5.07 5.66 -6.86
CA PHE A 280 4.51 5.79 -5.51
C PHE A 280 3.74 7.10 -5.36
N VAL A 281 2.72 7.13 -4.49
CA VAL A 281 1.98 8.36 -4.16
C VAL A 281 2.24 8.75 -2.71
N ASP A 282 3.05 9.79 -2.52
CA ASP A 282 3.26 10.49 -1.24
C ASP A 282 2.05 11.36 -0.91
N SER A 283 1.85 11.68 0.37
CA SER A 283 0.80 12.60 0.85
C SER A 283 -0.62 12.27 0.35
N LEU A 284 -0.92 11.00 0.08
CA LEU A 284 -2.28 10.55 -0.24
C LEU A 284 -3.21 10.77 0.96
N ASN A 285 -4.47 11.11 0.71
CA ASN A 285 -5.49 11.10 1.76
C ASN A 285 -5.55 9.72 2.44
N ALA A 286 -5.44 9.68 3.77
CA ALA A 286 -5.43 8.44 4.54
C ALA A 286 -6.70 7.58 4.32
N ALA A 287 -7.85 8.20 4.01
CA ALA A 287 -9.08 7.47 3.69
C ALA A 287 -8.97 6.63 2.40
N SER A 288 -7.96 6.88 1.56
CA SER A 288 -7.70 6.14 0.32
C SER A 288 -6.64 5.04 0.46
N ASP A 289 -6.04 4.87 1.65
CA ASP A 289 -4.89 3.98 1.83
C ASP A 289 -5.22 2.51 1.52
N ASN A 290 -6.32 1.99 2.07
CA ASN A 290 -6.77 0.62 1.78
C ASN A 290 -7.09 0.39 0.29
N ALA A 291 -7.52 1.44 -0.41
CA ALA A 291 -7.98 1.40 -1.80
C ALA A 291 -6.88 1.80 -2.80
N THR A 292 -5.60 1.72 -2.40
CA THR A 292 -4.47 2.11 -3.25
C THR A 292 -3.34 1.10 -3.19
N ARG A 293 -2.72 0.83 -4.35
CA ARG A 293 -1.57 -0.07 -4.52
C ARG A 293 -0.54 0.55 -5.46
N PHE A 294 0.72 0.15 -5.33
CA PHE A 294 1.85 0.72 -6.04
C PHE A 294 2.71 -0.37 -6.66
N TRP A 295 3.07 -0.26 -7.93
CA TRP A 295 4.10 -1.11 -8.54
C TRP A 295 5.48 -0.53 -8.24
N ASP A 296 6.37 -1.34 -7.67
CA ASP A 296 7.75 -0.95 -7.39
C ASP A 296 8.68 -1.12 -8.61
N ASN A 297 9.94 -0.72 -8.46
CA ASN A 297 10.96 -0.84 -9.51
C ASN A 297 11.28 -2.29 -9.91
N THR A 298 10.88 -3.28 -9.11
CA THR A 298 11.04 -4.72 -9.43
C THR A 298 9.84 -5.28 -10.20
N GLY A 299 8.79 -4.48 -10.40
CA GLY A 299 7.54 -4.91 -11.00
C GLY A 299 6.66 -5.69 -10.05
N ALA A 300 6.82 -5.53 -8.74
CA ALA A 300 5.97 -6.15 -7.72
C ALA A 300 4.94 -5.15 -7.18
N LEU A 301 3.70 -5.62 -7.00
CA LEU A 301 2.62 -4.82 -6.44
C LEU A 301 2.76 -4.72 -4.91
N ARG A 302 2.72 -3.49 -4.39
CA ARG A 302 2.88 -3.12 -2.98
C ARG A 302 1.62 -2.43 -2.45
N SER A 303 1.44 -2.50 -1.14
CA SER A 303 0.24 -2.00 -0.45
C SER A 303 0.65 -1.25 0.79
N LYS A 304 -0.09 -0.19 1.12
CA LYS A 304 -0.02 0.40 2.47
C LYS A 304 -0.62 -0.57 3.49
N PRO A 305 -0.22 -0.47 4.77
CA PRO A 305 -0.84 -1.23 5.84
C PRO A 305 -2.35 -1.04 5.86
N GLU A 306 -3.07 -2.15 5.85
CA GLU A 306 -4.52 -2.16 5.85
C GLU A 306 -5.08 -1.86 7.25
N SER A 307 -6.10 -0.99 7.29
CA SER A 307 -6.90 -0.72 8.48
C SER A 307 -8.34 -1.21 8.29
N ILE A 308 -8.83 -2.10 9.15
CA ILE A 308 -10.19 -2.65 9.05
C ILE A 308 -11.14 -1.92 9.98
N ALA A 309 -12.22 -1.35 9.44
CA ALA A 309 -13.27 -0.75 10.25
C ALA A 309 -14.03 -1.84 11.03
N ILE A 310 -14.17 -1.63 12.34
CA ILE A 310 -14.94 -2.48 13.24
C ILE A 310 -15.98 -1.60 13.92
N THR A 311 -17.24 -2.03 13.84
CA THR A 311 -18.38 -1.41 14.51
C THR A 311 -18.89 -2.33 15.60
N LEU A 312 -18.98 -1.84 16.84
CA LEU A 312 -19.75 -2.46 17.91
C LEU A 312 -21.17 -1.89 17.85
N ASP A 313 -22.14 -2.75 17.59
CA ASP A 313 -23.56 -2.42 17.40
C ASP A 313 -24.33 -2.76 18.70
N GLY A 314 -24.69 -1.73 19.45
CA GLY A 314 -25.35 -1.87 20.75
C GLY A 314 -26.87 -1.73 20.64
N ASN A 315 -27.64 -2.56 21.35
CA ASN A 315 -29.07 -2.27 21.45
C ASN A 315 -29.37 -1.07 22.36
N ALA A 316 -30.58 -0.51 22.24
CA ALA A 316 -31.00 0.68 22.98
C ALA A 316 -30.92 0.55 24.52
N ILE A 317 -30.94 -0.68 25.05
CA ILE A 317 -30.79 -0.93 26.48
C ILE A 317 -29.36 -0.61 26.93
N LEU A 318 -28.36 -1.04 26.15
CA LEU A 318 -26.96 -0.79 26.44
C LEU A 318 -26.62 0.69 26.24
N ILE A 319 -27.02 1.23 25.08
CA ILE A 319 -26.77 2.63 24.69
C ILE A 319 -27.45 3.63 25.64
N GLY A 320 -28.62 3.28 26.19
CA GLY A 320 -29.38 4.14 27.09
C GLY A 320 -28.86 4.18 28.53
N ASP A 321 -27.95 3.29 28.92
CA ASP A 321 -27.35 3.25 30.25
C ASP A 321 -26.03 4.04 30.26
N THR A 322 -26.03 5.17 30.97
CA THR A 322 -24.86 6.07 31.10
C THR A 322 -23.68 5.45 31.83
N ALA A 323 -23.88 4.32 32.52
CA ALA A 323 -22.81 3.56 33.17
C ALA A 323 -22.29 2.42 32.28
N SER A 324 -22.82 2.24 31.07
CA SER A 324 -22.38 1.19 30.18
C SER A 324 -20.95 1.43 29.69
N GLU A 325 -20.16 0.38 29.72
CA GLU A 325 -18.79 0.37 29.22
C GLU A 325 -18.57 -0.83 28.31
N TYR A 326 -17.65 -0.71 27.37
CA TYR A 326 -17.21 -1.81 26.51
C TYR A 326 -15.72 -2.04 26.55
N ASP A 327 -15.35 -3.27 26.22
CA ASP A 327 -14.01 -3.70 25.87
C ASP A 327 -14.08 -4.70 24.71
N MET A 328 -13.23 -4.54 23.71
CA MET A 328 -12.96 -5.60 22.75
C MET A 328 -11.67 -6.32 23.12
N TYR A 329 -11.75 -7.62 23.31
CA TYR A 329 -10.59 -8.48 23.59
C TYR A 329 -10.27 -9.33 22.37
N PHE A 330 -9.01 -9.74 22.26
CA PHE A 330 -8.69 -10.91 21.44
C PHE A 330 -9.34 -12.16 22.06
N ASP A 331 -10.02 -12.99 21.27
CA ASP A 331 -10.37 -14.35 21.73
C ASP A 331 -9.08 -15.13 22.05
N ARG A 332 -8.06 -14.89 21.22
CA ARG A 332 -6.68 -15.38 21.32
C ARG A 332 -5.77 -14.57 20.42
N THR A 333 -4.49 -14.43 20.79
CA THR A 333 -3.50 -13.78 19.91
C THR A 333 -2.69 -14.79 19.10
N ILE A 334 -2.39 -15.95 19.69
CA ILE A 334 -1.61 -17.03 19.07
C ILE A 334 -2.30 -18.37 19.37
N ARG A 335 -2.32 -19.25 18.37
CA ARG A 335 -2.74 -20.66 18.50
C ARG A 335 -1.61 -21.58 18.06
N THR A 336 -1.19 -22.48 18.95
CA THR A 336 -0.51 -23.71 18.56
C THR A 336 -1.59 -24.70 18.19
N ALA A 337 -1.79 -24.94 16.90
CA ALA A 337 -2.90 -25.74 16.41
C ALA A 337 -2.74 -27.23 16.74
N ALA A 338 -3.84 -27.96 16.84
CA ALA A 338 -3.85 -29.42 17.07
C ALA A 338 -3.06 -30.21 16.01
N ALA A 339 -2.97 -29.69 14.79
CA ALA A 339 -2.13 -30.26 13.73
C ALA A 339 -0.62 -30.19 14.05
N THR A 340 -0.21 -29.26 14.91
CA THR A 340 1.17 -29.11 15.39
C THR A 340 1.34 -29.78 16.76
N LEU A 341 0.45 -29.52 17.72
CA LEU A 341 0.49 -30.09 19.07
C LEU A 341 -0.31 -31.41 19.11
N THR A 342 0.25 -32.45 18.51
CA THR A 342 -0.42 -33.74 18.25
C THR A 342 -0.37 -34.73 19.41
N ASN A 343 0.47 -34.48 20.41
CA ASN A 343 0.77 -35.43 21.48
C ASN A 343 0.88 -34.73 22.84
N MET A 344 -0.10 -33.88 23.18
CA MET A 344 -0.16 -33.27 24.50
C MET A 344 -0.68 -34.29 25.52
N VAL A 345 -0.04 -34.34 26.69
CA VAL A 345 -0.44 -35.18 27.82
C VAL A 345 -0.53 -34.33 29.08
N LEU A 346 -1.62 -34.46 29.83
CA LEU A 346 -1.71 -34.02 31.21
C LEU A 346 -1.44 -35.23 32.13
N THR A 347 -0.67 -35.04 33.19
CA THR A 347 -0.34 -36.11 34.15
C THR A 347 -0.77 -35.73 35.56
N THR A 348 -1.60 -36.57 36.19
CA THR A 348 -1.96 -36.43 37.62
C THR A 348 -0.75 -36.56 38.54
N GLY A 349 -0.87 -36.03 39.76
CA GLY A 349 0.13 -36.15 40.83
C GLY A 349 1.36 -35.26 40.67
N THR A 350 1.79 -35.02 39.42
CA THR A 350 2.88 -34.07 39.10
C THR A 350 2.38 -32.75 38.50
N ASN A 351 1.09 -32.68 38.17
CA ASN A 351 0.44 -31.51 37.56
C ASN A 351 1.19 -31.02 36.31
N LYS A 352 1.65 -31.97 35.49
CA LYS A 352 2.43 -31.67 34.29
C LYS A 352 1.57 -31.62 33.04
N MET A 353 1.85 -30.65 32.18
CA MET A 353 1.48 -30.62 30.78
C MET A 353 2.74 -30.88 29.97
N THR A 354 2.76 -31.99 29.25
CA THR A 354 3.92 -32.39 28.45
C THR A 354 3.56 -32.58 26.98
N SER A 355 4.57 -32.48 26.11
CA SER A 355 4.47 -32.93 24.72
C SER A 355 5.75 -33.64 24.29
N ALA A 356 5.62 -34.59 23.36
CA ALA A 356 6.79 -35.16 22.69
C ALA A 356 7.45 -34.11 21.77
N THR A 357 8.75 -34.26 21.49
CA THR A 357 9.46 -33.47 20.46
C THR A 357 9.31 -31.94 20.55
N THR A 358 9.22 -31.39 21.77
CA THR A 358 9.19 -29.93 22.03
C THR A 358 8.06 -29.15 21.33
N LEU A 359 6.84 -29.68 21.31
CA LEU A 359 5.70 -29.11 20.57
C LEU A 359 4.89 -28.05 21.33
N LEU A 360 5.11 -27.83 22.62
CA LEU A 360 4.53 -26.70 23.35
C LEU A 360 5.16 -25.39 22.85
N PRO A 361 4.42 -24.26 22.86
CA PRO A 361 4.96 -23.01 22.31
C PRO A 361 6.15 -22.47 23.11
N GLN A 362 7.10 -21.86 22.41
CA GLN A 362 8.36 -21.34 22.97
C GLN A 362 8.57 -19.85 22.64
N ASN A 363 7.49 -19.15 22.31
CA ASN A 363 7.55 -17.73 21.96
C ASN A 363 7.66 -16.85 23.21
N ALA A 364 7.92 -15.55 23.01
CA ALA A 364 8.10 -14.59 24.11
C ALA A 364 6.86 -14.38 24.99
N GLN A 365 5.69 -14.87 24.59
CA GLN A 365 4.45 -14.75 25.38
C GLN A 365 4.30 -15.86 26.42
N ILE A 366 5.18 -16.88 26.38
CA ILE A 366 5.18 -18.00 27.32
C ILE A 366 6.19 -17.75 28.45
N SER A 367 5.70 -17.72 29.68
CA SER A 367 6.52 -17.64 30.89
C SER A 367 5.75 -18.14 32.12
N VAL A 368 6.44 -18.36 33.24
CA VAL A 368 5.79 -18.67 34.51
C VAL A 368 4.85 -17.54 34.91
N GLY A 369 3.67 -17.90 35.41
CA GLY A 369 2.59 -16.97 35.76
C GLY A 369 1.62 -16.71 34.62
N LYS A 370 1.97 -17.06 33.36
CA LYS A 370 1.07 -16.89 32.21
C LYS A 370 0.03 -18.01 32.11
N TYR A 371 -1.06 -17.69 31.43
CA TYR A 371 -2.21 -18.56 31.24
C TYR A 371 -2.33 -18.98 29.78
N VAL A 372 -2.72 -20.24 29.57
CA VAL A 372 -3.02 -20.83 28.26
C VAL A 372 -4.36 -21.54 28.32
N ARG A 373 -5.09 -21.57 27.21
CA ARG A 373 -6.33 -22.33 27.08
C ARG A 373 -6.09 -23.54 26.19
N ILE A 374 -6.49 -24.72 26.63
CA ILE A 374 -6.49 -25.93 25.80
C ILE A 374 -7.91 -26.31 25.39
N SER A 375 -8.05 -26.74 24.14
CA SER A 375 -9.30 -27.25 23.58
C SER A 375 -9.04 -28.41 22.62
N GLY A 376 -10.04 -29.26 22.41
CA GLY A 376 -9.95 -30.40 21.49
C GLY A 376 -9.79 -31.78 22.15
N LEU A 377 -9.68 -31.84 23.49
CA LEU A 377 -9.78 -33.12 24.20
C LEU A 377 -11.22 -33.67 24.10
N THR A 378 -11.35 -34.97 23.85
CA THR A 378 -12.63 -35.65 23.64
C THR A 378 -12.81 -36.83 24.60
N GLY A 379 -14.00 -37.45 24.59
CA GLY A 379 -14.31 -38.61 25.44
C GLY A 379 -14.14 -38.33 26.93
N GLY A 380 -13.59 -39.29 27.68
CA GLY A 380 -13.33 -39.13 29.12
C GLY A 380 -12.35 -38.00 29.47
N ASN A 381 -11.57 -37.51 28.52
CA ASN A 381 -10.62 -36.41 28.71
C ASN A 381 -11.25 -35.04 28.45
N ALA A 382 -12.49 -34.96 27.94
CA ALA A 382 -13.11 -33.69 27.55
C ALA A 382 -13.26 -32.69 28.71
N ALA A 383 -13.39 -33.19 29.94
CA ALA A 383 -13.42 -32.37 31.16
C ALA A 383 -12.10 -31.61 31.41
N MET A 384 -11.00 -32.03 30.78
CA MET A 384 -9.70 -31.37 30.91
C MET A 384 -9.51 -30.22 29.92
N ASN A 385 -10.46 -29.94 29.02
CA ASN A 385 -10.43 -28.66 28.30
C ASN A 385 -10.57 -27.49 29.30
N GLY A 386 -9.99 -26.34 28.97
CA GLY A 386 -10.07 -25.14 29.82
C GLY A 386 -8.76 -24.39 29.96
N VAL A 387 -8.72 -23.49 30.95
CA VAL A 387 -7.60 -22.56 31.19
C VAL A 387 -6.65 -23.10 32.25
N TYR A 388 -5.36 -22.97 31.97
CA TYR A 388 -4.27 -23.43 32.81
C TYR A 388 -3.27 -22.29 33.05
N GLN A 389 -2.82 -22.13 34.30
CA GLN A 389 -1.69 -21.28 34.65
C GLN A 389 -0.40 -22.08 34.62
N ILE A 390 0.64 -21.56 33.96
CA ILE A 390 1.98 -22.12 33.98
C ILE A 390 2.64 -21.71 35.30
N THR A 391 3.00 -22.70 36.12
CA THR A 391 3.64 -22.47 37.43
C THR A 391 5.13 -22.78 37.41
N ALA A 392 5.58 -23.64 36.50
CA ALA A 392 6.98 -23.86 36.21
C ALA A 392 7.17 -24.32 34.76
N ILE A 393 8.30 -23.97 34.15
CA ILE A 393 8.75 -24.51 32.86
C ILE A 393 10.00 -25.34 33.14
N THR A 394 9.85 -26.66 33.17
CA THR A 394 10.96 -27.58 33.45
C THR A 394 11.84 -27.73 32.22
N THR A 395 11.20 -27.93 31.06
CA THR A 395 11.88 -28.00 29.77
C THR A 395 11.08 -27.16 28.77
N PRO A 396 11.63 -26.03 28.27
CA PRO A 396 10.98 -25.22 27.25
C PRO A 396 10.49 -26.07 26.08
N GLY A 397 9.25 -25.82 25.66
CA GLY A 397 8.60 -26.56 24.58
C GLY A 397 8.13 -27.98 24.92
N ALA A 398 8.51 -28.58 26.05
CA ALA A 398 8.23 -30.00 26.29
C ALA A 398 7.56 -30.31 27.63
N ASP A 399 7.88 -29.60 28.71
CA ASP A 399 7.45 -29.97 30.06
C ASP A 399 7.17 -28.75 30.93
N TRP A 400 5.90 -28.52 31.22
CA TRP A 400 5.42 -27.46 32.10
C TRP A 400 4.70 -28.05 33.30
N THR A 401 4.89 -27.45 34.46
CA THR A 401 3.98 -27.63 35.60
C THR A 401 2.87 -26.60 35.50
N VAL A 402 1.63 -27.05 35.59
CA VAL A 402 0.43 -26.22 35.39
C VAL A 402 -0.59 -26.44 36.49
N VAL A 403 -1.43 -25.45 36.74
CA VAL A 403 -2.63 -25.59 37.57
C VAL A 403 -3.84 -25.14 36.77
N ARG A 404 -5.00 -25.76 36.99
CA ARG A 404 -6.23 -25.30 36.35
C ARG A 404 -6.69 -24.00 36.99
N TYR A 405 -7.08 -23.04 36.16
CA TYR A 405 -7.56 -21.75 36.62
C TYR A 405 -8.93 -21.83 37.32
N ASP A 406 -9.77 -22.79 36.92
CA ASP A 406 -11.05 -23.09 37.58
C ASP A 406 -10.91 -23.86 38.91
N GLY A 407 -9.68 -24.17 39.33
CA GLY A 407 -9.39 -24.92 40.55
C GLY A 407 -9.67 -26.41 40.48
N ALA A 408 -10.10 -26.96 39.34
CA ALA A 408 -10.35 -28.39 39.23
C ALA A 408 -9.05 -29.21 39.24
N THR A 409 -9.12 -30.44 39.74
CA THR A 409 -7.96 -31.35 39.78
C THR A 409 -7.62 -31.85 38.37
N ILE A 410 -6.34 -31.83 38.03
CA ILE A 410 -5.85 -32.41 36.77
C ILE A 410 -6.04 -33.93 36.81
N THR A 411 -6.63 -34.47 35.75
CA THR A 411 -6.74 -35.91 35.49
C THR A 411 -5.78 -36.29 34.36
N THR A 412 -5.18 -37.49 34.44
CA THR A 412 -4.23 -37.96 33.42
C THR A 412 -4.98 -38.16 32.12
N THR A 413 -4.52 -37.51 31.06
CA THR A 413 -5.08 -37.70 29.72
C THR A 413 -4.23 -38.70 28.95
N THR A 414 -4.83 -39.36 27.98
CA THR A 414 -4.06 -39.98 26.91
C THR A 414 -3.46 -38.89 26.03
N ALA A 415 -2.36 -39.23 25.34
CA ALA A 415 -1.81 -38.42 24.25
C ALA A 415 -2.91 -37.99 23.28
N ALA A 416 -3.01 -36.69 23.02
CA ALA A 416 -4.02 -36.15 22.12
C ALA A 416 -3.53 -34.91 21.37
N ALA A 417 -4.12 -34.70 20.19
CA ALA A 417 -4.01 -33.47 19.44
C ALA A 417 -4.92 -32.40 20.04
N VAL A 418 -4.38 -31.22 20.37
CA VAL A 418 -5.14 -30.14 21.01
C VAL A 418 -4.75 -28.78 20.44
N ASP A 419 -5.71 -27.87 20.38
CA ASP A 419 -5.42 -26.45 20.18
C ASP A 419 -5.00 -25.85 21.53
N LEU A 420 -3.85 -25.18 21.55
CA LEU A 420 -3.38 -24.39 22.69
C LEU A 420 -3.34 -22.92 22.30
N ASP A 421 -4.20 -22.14 22.93
CA ASP A 421 -4.38 -20.72 22.69
C ASP A 421 -3.69 -19.87 23.78
N GLN A 422 -3.18 -18.71 23.38
CA GLN A 422 -2.47 -17.75 24.26
C GLN A 422 -3.24 -16.42 24.33
N ASN A 423 -3.08 -15.71 25.46
CA ASN A 423 -3.70 -14.41 25.75
C ASN A 423 -5.23 -14.42 25.53
N CYS A 424 -5.89 -15.50 25.94
CA CYS A 424 -7.29 -15.70 25.64
C CYS A 424 -8.18 -14.84 26.53
N VAL A 425 -9.35 -14.48 25.99
CA VAL A 425 -10.34 -13.60 26.63
C VAL A 425 -10.86 -14.08 28.00
N ASP A 426 -10.75 -15.38 28.27
CA ASP A 426 -11.15 -16.06 29.50
C ASP A 426 -9.98 -16.24 30.49
N THR A 427 -8.85 -15.58 30.24
CA THR A 427 -7.65 -15.65 31.07
C THR A 427 -7.32 -14.29 31.69
N PRO A 428 -6.60 -14.26 32.83
CA PRO A 428 -6.05 -13.00 33.37
C PRO A 428 -5.07 -12.27 32.44
N ASN A 429 -4.58 -12.92 31.38
CA ASN A 429 -3.72 -12.31 30.36
C ASN A 429 -4.51 -11.82 29.14
N ALA A 430 -5.83 -11.69 29.22
CA ALA A 430 -6.62 -11.14 28.13
C ALA A 430 -6.12 -9.74 27.75
N ILE A 431 -6.00 -9.49 26.45
CA ILE A 431 -5.49 -8.23 25.91
C ILE A 431 -6.65 -7.48 25.25
N ILE A 432 -6.83 -6.21 25.62
CA ILE A 432 -7.75 -5.29 24.96
C ILE A 432 -7.16 -4.92 23.60
N VAL A 433 -7.97 -5.00 22.56
CA VAL A 433 -7.56 -4.69 21.20
C VAL A 433 -7.26 -3.20 21.05
N HIS A 434 -6.14 -2.88 20.43
CA HIS A 434 -5.79 -1.52 20.02
C HIS A 434 -6.60 -1.13 18.77
N THR A 435 -7.01 0.13 18.74
CA THR A 435 -7.36 0.77 17.46
C THR A 435 -6.10 1.03 16.65
N ASN A 436 -6.24 1.50 15.41
CA ASN A 436 -5.13 1.98 14.60
C ASN A 436 -4.67 3.40 14.98
N VAL A 437 -5.35 4.06 15.93
CA VAL A 437 -4.98 5.39 16.41
C VAL A 437 -3.93 5.24 17.49
N ASN A 438 -2.72 5.67 17.17
CA ASN A 438 -1.62 5.74 18.11
C ASN A 438 -0.77 6.98 17.84
N VAL A 439 -0.04 7.40 18.87
CA VAL A 439 1.03 8.38 18.76
C VAL A 439 2.29 7.73 19.30
N ALA A 440 3.22 7.43 18.39
CA ALA A 440 4.59 7.05 18.75
C ALA A 440 5.43 8.32 18.83
N THR A 441 5.74 8.77 20.04
CA THR A 441 6.43 10.05 20.27
C THR A 441 7.89 9.81 20.59
N SER A 442 8.79 10.31 19.74
CA SER A 442 10.22 10.38 20.02
C SER A 442 10.49 11.45 21.07
N ALA A 443 11.03 11.12 22.25
CA ALA A 443 11.65 12.00 23.26
C ALA A 443 10.96 13.35 23.65
N ASP A 444 9.79 13.70 23.09
CA ASP A 444 9.12 14.99 23.26
C ASP A 444 7.92 14.91 24.21
N VAL A 445 7.63 13.71 24.74
CA VAL A 445 6.62 13.51 25.78
C VAL A 445 7.23 13.65 27.16
N SER A 446 6.54 14.38 28.03
CA SER A 446 6.83 14.42 29.45
C SER A 446 5.59 14.15 30.29
N PHE A 447 5.83 13.56 31.46
CA PHE A 447 4.83 13.16 32.43
C PHE A 447 4.94 14.02 33.67
N THR A 448 3.84 14.55 34.16
CA THR A 448 3.80 15.37 35.37
C THR A 448 2.74 14.83 36.32
N ALA A 449 3.17 14.45 37.53
CA ALA A 449 2.27 13.91 38.55
C ALA A 449 1.15 14.90 38.96
N ALA A 450 1.44 16.21 38.92
CA ALA A 450 0.42 17.22 39.15
C ALA A 450 -0.70 17.10 38.12
N ALA A 451 -1.92 16.84 38.61
CA ALA A 451 -3.12 16.60 37.83
C ALA A 451 -3.02 15.45 36.80
N ASN A 452 -2.10 14.50 36.99
CA ASN A 452 -1.87 13.38 36.07
C ASN A 452 -1.75 13.85 34.61
N THR A 453 -0.79 14.72 34.34
CA THR A 453 -0.67 15.42 33.07
C THR A 453 0.36 14.76 32.16
N ILE A 454 0.02 14.62 30.88
CA ILE A 454 0.92 14.20 29.80
C ILE A 454 1.03 15.37 28.84
N THR A 455 2.26 15.75 28.48
CA THR A 455 2.52 16.84 27.52
C THR A 455 3.36 16.35 26.36
N SER A 456 3.11 16.85 25.16
CA SER A 456 3.93 16.62 23.95
C SER A 456 4.33 17.97 23.35
N ALA A 457 5.63 18.16 23.09
CA ALA A 457 6.11 19.35 22.39
C ALA A 457 5.71 19.36 20.89
N GLY A 458 5.49 18.18 20.30
CA GLY A 458 5.09 18.01 18.90
C GLY A 458 3.61 18.29 18.59
N SER A 459 2.77 18.61 19.59
CA SER A 459 1.33 18.90 19.39
C SER A 459 0.53 17.75 18.74
N GLN A 460 0.83 16.51 19.09
CA GLN A 460 0.35 15.31 18.38
C GLN A 460 -0.95 14.71 18.95
N PHE A 461 -1.50 15.24 20.05
CA PHE A 461 -2.63 14.62 20.75
C PHE A 461 -4.01 14.94 20.18
N SER A 462 -4.09 15.65 19.06
CA SER A 462 -5.35 15.94 18.33
C SER A 462 -6.07 14.70 17.79
N VAL A 463 -5.40 13.54 17.78
CA VAL A 463 -5.97 12.27 17.34
C VAL A 463 -6.81 11.57 18.41
N PHE A 464 -6.71 12.01 19.67
CA PHE A 464 -7.49 11.50 20.80
C PHE A 464 -8.66 12.43 21.13
N ALA A 465 -9.65 11.92 21.84
CA ALA A 465 -10.77 12.66 22.39
C ALA A 465 -10.87 12.50 23.92
N VAL A 466 -11.67 13.34 24.57
CA VAL A 466 -12.09 13.13 25.96
C VAL A 466 -12.86 11.80 26.06
N ASN A 467 -12.69 11.08 27.17
CA ASN A 467 -13.22 9.74 27.44
C ASN A 467 -12.59 8.59 26.65
N ASP A 468 -11.67 8.85 25.71
CA ASP A 468 -10.89 7.78 25.10
C ASP A 468 -10.09 7.03 26.18
N ARG A 469 -10.09 5.71 26.08
CA ARG A 469 -9.18 4.85 26.85
C ARG A 469 -7.92 4.59 26.03
N ILE A 470 -6.78 4.75 26.67
CA ILE A 470 -5.46 4.61 26.05
C ILE A 470 -4.60 3.63 26.85
N GLU A 471 -3.67 2.98 26.15
CA GLU A 471 -2.53 2.31 26.77
C GLU A 471 -1.28 3.15 26.54
N ILE A 472 -0.51 3.33 27.61
CA ILE A 472 0.82 3.91 27.58
C ILE A 472 1.82 2.77 27.70
N SER A 473 2.84 2.76 26.85
CA SER A 473 3.94 1.81 26.90
C SER A 473 5.27 2.48 26.61
N GLY A 474 6.36 1.96 27.19
CA GLY A 474 7.71 2.44 26.94
C GLY A 474 8.14 3.64 27.78
N SER A 475 7.38 4.01 28.82
CA SER A 475 7.80 5.05 29.75
C SER A 475 9.07 4.64 30.49
N THR A 476 9.79 5.62 31.05
CA THR A 476 11.04 5.35 31.77
C THR A 476 10.76 4.40 32.92
N SER A 477 11.47 3.26 32.94
CA SER A 477 11.29 2.19 33.93
C SER A 477 9.87 1.61 34.02
N GLY A 478 9.01 1.86 33.02
CA GLY A 478 7.62 1.38 32.97
C GLY A 478 6.69 1.97 34.02
N LEU A 479 7.07 3.05 34.71
CA LEU A 479 6.31 3.57 35.86
C LEU A 479 4.95 4.17 35.49
N ASN A 480 4.80 4.64 34.25
CA ASN A 480 3.55 5.18 33.72
C ASN A 480 2.89 4.24 32.71
N ASP A 481 3.48 3.06 32.48
CA ASP A 481 2.94 2.08 31.53
C ASP A 481 1.66 1.46 32.10
N GLY A 482 0.63 1.35 31.26
CA GLY A 482 -0.66 0.81 31.64
C GLY A 482 -1.82 1.56 31.02
N LEU A 483 -3.01 1.34 31.57
CA LEU A 483 -4.28 1.81 30.99
C LEU A 483 -4.74 3.10 31.67
N TRP A 484 -5.23 4.03 30.86
CA TRP A 484 -5.65 5.36 31.30
C TRP A 484 -6.91 5.82 30.59
N LYS A 485 -7.74 6.62 31.26
CA LYS A 485 -8.86 7.36 30.66
C LYS A 485 -8.47 8.82 30.48
N ILE A 486 -8.73 9.38 29.31
CA ILE A 486 -8.48 10.80 29.02
C ILE A 486 -9.61 11.66 29.62
N LEU A 487 -9.24 12.61 30.48
CA LEU A 487 -10.17 13.53 31.13
C LEU A 487 -10.26 14.88 30.40
N THR A 488 -9.13 15.37 29.91
CA THR A 488 -9.08 16.59 29.08
C THR A 488 -8.12 16.38 27.92
N GLN A 489 -8.44 16.95 26.76
CA GLN A 489 -7.63 16.83 25.56
C GLN A 489 -7.38 18.19 24.92
N SER A 490 -6.15 18.38 24.45
CA SER A 490 -5.70 19.43 23.55
C SER A 490 -4.57 18.88 22.68
N ALA A 491 -4.15 19.60 21.64
CA ALA A 491 -3.06 19.15 20.77
C ALA A 491 -1.76 18.83 21.54
N THR A 492 -1.45 19.58 22.61
CA THR A 492 -0.18 19.48 23.36
C THR A 492 -0.30 18.78 24.71
N THR A 493 -1.52 18.63 25.25
CA THR A 493 -1.71 18.23 26.66
C THR A 493 -2.91 17.31 26.83
N LEU A 494 -2.71 16.23 27.57
CA LEU A 494 -3.74 15.34 28.10
C LEU A 494 -3.70 15.39 29.62
N THR A 495 -4.86 15.35 30.27
CA THR A 495 -4.95 14.93 31.68
C THR A 495 -5.66 13.59 31.73
N VAL A 496 -5.22 12.71 32.63
CA VAL A 496 -5.68 11.32 32.68
C VAL A 496 -6.05 10.85 34.08
N SER A 497 -6.93 9.86 34.16
CA SER A 497 -7.13 9.04 35.35
C SER A 497 -6.65 7.62 35.08
N GLY A 498 -6.08 6.97 36.09
CA GLY A 498 -5.72 5.55 35.97
C GLY A 498 -6.96 4.70 35.73
N GLU A 499 -6.85 3.74 34.82
CA GLU A 499 -7.90 2.80 34.48
C GLU A 499 -7.49 1.42 35.02
N ARG A 500 -8.32 0.81 35.90
CA ARG A 500 -8.07 -0.50 36.55
C ARG A 500 -6.86 -0.50 37.52
N ALA A 501 -6.35 -1.69 37.86
CA ALA A 501 -5.66 -1.95 39.12
C ALA A 501 -4.30 -1.23 39.32
N SER A 502 -3.61 -0.79 38.25
CA SER A 502 -2.36 -0.02 38.32
C SER A 502 -1.88 0.35 36.90
N PRO A 503 -1.20 1.50 36.69
CA PRO A 503 -0.96 2.61 37.61
C PRO A 503 -2.20 3.49 37.82
N THR A 504 -2.36 4.04 39.02
CA THR A 504 -3.49 4.93 39.37
C THR A 504 -3.13 6.42 39.36
N THR A 505 -1.84 6.75 39.33
CA THR A 505 -1.31 8.12 39.32
C THR A 505 -0.07 8.22 38.44
N ILE A 506 0.11 9.36 37.77
CA ILE A 506 1.29 9.60 36.94
C ILE A 506 2.50 9.84 37.85
N THR A 507 3.60 9.19 37.53
CA THR A 507 4.92 9.51 38.07
C THR A 507 5.59 10.54 37.17
N THR A 508 6.12 11.62 37.77
CA THR A 508 6.81 12.68 37.02
C THR A 508 8.05 12.14 36.29
N GLN A 509 8.13 12.40 34.99
CA GLN A 509 9.27 12.08 34.14
C GLN A 509 9.47 13.21 33.13
N GLY A 510 10.70 13.69 32.97
CA GLY A 510 11.03 14.71 31.99
C GLY A 510 10.91 14.21 30.54
N THR A 511 11.10 15.12 29.58
CA THR A 511 11.23 14.79 28.16
C THR A 511 12.40 13.84 27.92
N GLY A 512 12.23 12.84 27.07
CA GLY A 512 13.25 11.81 26.80
C GLY A 512 12.75 10.36 26.68
N PRO A 513 11.58 9.93 27.20
CA PRO A 513 11.15 8.56 27.00
C PRO A 513 10.59 8.39 25.57
N THR A 514 10.99 7.31 24.90
CA THR A 514 10.29 6.83 23.71
C THR A 514 9.04 6.12 24.18
N VAL A 515 7.91 6.83 24.17
CA VAL A 515 6.62 6.26 24.56
C VAL A 515 5.72 6.07 23.35
N THR A 516 4.91 5.03 23.43
CA THR A 516 3.77 4.83 22.53
C THR A 516 2.50 4.98 23.34
N ILE A 517 1.61 5.86 22.88
CA ILE A 517 0.27 6.04 23.43
C ILE A 517 -0.71 5.55 22.37
N THR A 518 -1.49 4.52 22.69
CA THR A 518 -2.40 3.88 21.73
C THR A 518 -3.82 3.88 22.25
N LYS A 519 -4.78 4.28 21.42
CA LYS A 519 -6.20 4.21 21.75
C LYS A 519 -6.69 2.77 21.72
N LEU A 520 -7.45 2.39 22.73
CA LEU A 520 -8.03 1.06 22.92
C LEU A 520 -9.43 0.98 22.30
N PHE A 521 -9.83 -0.21 21.88
CA PHE A 521 -11.25 -0.55 21.71
C PHE A 521 -11.88 -0.76 23.08
N SER A 522 -11.98 0.33 23.84
CA SER A 522 -12.60 0.37 25.15
C SER A 522 -13.10 1.78 25.42
N GLY A 523 -14.26 1.90 26.06
CA GLY A 523 -14.83 3.19 26.43
C GLY A 523 -16.21 3.07 27.05
N ASP A 524 -16.87 4.22 27.18
CA ASP A 524 -18.27 4.33 27.56
C ASP A 524 -19.14 3.94 26.34
N PHE A 525 -20.24 3.19 26.53
CA PHE A 525 -21.11 2.71 25.45
C PHE A 525 -22.37 3.57 25.32
N ASP A 526 -22.22 4.81 24.86
CA ASP A 526 -23.32 5.78 24.69
C ASP A 526 -23.85 5.89 23.25
N ALA A 527 -23.23 5.16 22.31
CA ALA A 527 -23.63 5.02 20.92
C ALA A 527 -22.97 3.79 20.30
N ASP A 528 -23.35 3.44 19.06
CA ASP A 528 -22.57 2.49 18.26
C ASP A 528 -21.13 3.00 18.09
N VAL A 529 -20.17 2.11 18.31
CA VAL A 529 -18.75 2.47 18.35
C VAL A 529 -18.08 1.98 17.08
N THR A 530 -17.55 2.88 16.28
CA THR A 530 -16.70 2.52 15.13
C THR A 530 -15.27 2.97 15.36
N ALA A 531 -14.34 2.03 15.22
CA ALA A 531 -12.91 2.35 15.13
C ALA A 531 -12.22 1.38 14.16
N ASN A 532 -11.02 1.73 13.73
CA ASN A 532 -10.26 0.90 12.81
C ASN A 532 -9.24 0.04 13.56
N PHE A 533 -9.04 -1.18 13.08
CA PHE A 533 -8.01 -2.11 13.54
C PHE A 533 -6.87 -2.17 12.53
N ALA A 534 -5.62 -2.01 12.97
CA ALA A 534 -4.45 -2.06 12.08
C ALA A 534 -4.09 -3.50 11.70
N PHE A 535 -4.67 -4.03 10.62
CA PHE A 535 -4.56 -5.45 10.26
C PHE A 535 -3.12 -5.88 9.93
N ASP A 536 -2.36 -5.00 9.29
CA ASP A 536 -0.98 -5.28 8.87
C ASP A 536 0.09 -4.81 9.88
N ASP A 537 -0.28 -4.05 10.90
CA ASP A 537 0.68 -3.49 11.88
C ASP A 537 0.42 -3.95 13.33
N ASN A 538 -0.76 -4.52 13.64
CA ASN A 538 -1.08 -4.93 15.00
C ASN A 538 -0.32 -6.21 15.42
N VAL A 539 0.68 -6.02 16.26
CA VAL A 539 1.54 -7.07 16.83
C VAL A 539 1.17 -7.48 18.26
N GLN A 540 -0.01 -7.07 18.74
CA GLN A 540 -0.40 -7.30 20.14
C GLN A 540 -0.37 -8.79 20.52
N GLY A 541 0.18 -9.08 21.69
CA GLY A 541 0.32 -10.45 22.19
C GLY A 541 1.13 -11.37 21.27
N GLY A 542 2.10 -10.81 20.53
CA GLY A 542 3.06 -11.56 19.70
C GLY A 542 2.46 -12.20 18.45
N ARG A 543 1.27 -11.75 18.03
CA ARG A 543 0.60 -12.31 16.86
C ARG A 543 1.32 -11.99 15.55
N THR A 544 1.11 -12.83 14.55
CA THR A 544 1.53 -12.56 13.18
C THR A 544 0.58 -11.55 12.54
N VAL A 545 1.11 -10.42 12.07
CA VAL A 545 0.34 -9.42 11.30
C VAL A 545 -0.19 -9.99 9.98
N SER A 546 -1.12 -9.29 9.34
CA SER A 546 -1.69 -9.69 8.05
C SER A 546 -2.38 -11.07 8.08
N THR A 547 -2.84 -11.51 9.24
CA THR A 547 -3.57 -12.78 9.43
C THR A 547 -4.92 -12.55 10.11
N THR A 548 -5.88 -13.42 9.80
CA THR A 548 -7.21 -13.39 10.41
C THR A 548 -7.11 -13.32 11.93
N THR A 549 -7.82 -12.35 12.50
CA THR A 549 -7.81 -12.04 13.93
C THR A 549 -9.12 -12.45 14.56
N TYR A 550 -9.09 -13.12 15.70
CA TYR A 550 -10.29 -13.52 16.42
C TYR A 550 -10.50 -12.63 17.62
N VAL A 551 -11.67 -12.00 17.71
CA VAL A 551 -12.02 -11.04 18.76
C VAL A 551 -13.35 -11.38 19.41
N LYS A 552 -13.55 -10.88 20.63
CA LYS A 552 -14.80 -10.95 21.37
C LYS A 552 -15.01 -9.62 22.07
N ALA A 553 -16.16 -9.01 21.86
CA ALA A 553 -16.53 -7.79 22.55
C ALA A 553 -17.29 -8.15 23.83
N LYS A 554 -17.04 -7.39 24.90
CA LYS A 554 -17.79 -7.44 26.14
C LYS A 554 -18.32 -6.07 26.46
N ALA A 555 -19.51 -6.02 27.04
CA ALA A 555 -20.07 -4.81 27.59
C ALA A 555 -20.65 -5.08 28.98
N ILE A 556 -20.60 -4.08 29.85
CA ILE A 556 -21.18 -4.13 31.20
C ILE A 556 -21.91 -2.83 31.47
N GLY A 557 -23.07 -2.91 32.13
CA GLY A 557 -23.77 -1.74 32.67
C GLY A 557 -23.28 -1.41 34.08
N LEU A 558 -24.20 -0.98 34.96
CA LEU A 558 -23.94 -0.73 36.38
C LEU A 558 -23.15 -1.87 37.08
N THR A 559 -22.45 -1.54 38.17
CA THR A 559 -21.51 -2.40 38.94
C THR A 559 -22.08 -3.75 39.42
N SER A 560 -23.38 -4.00 39.25
CA SER A 560 -24.07 -5.26 39.58
C SER A 560 -24.76 -5.94 38.39
N ALA A 561 -24.73 -5.36 37.19
CA ALA A 561 -25.35 -5.92 35.99
C ALA A 561 -24.54 -7.09 35.44
N GLN A 562 -25.22 -8.05 34.80
CA GLN A 562 -24.52 -9.13 34.11
C GLN A 562 -23.77 -8.59 32.90
N TYR A 563 -22.51 -8.99 32.71
CA TYR A 563 -21.77 -8.65 31.50
C TYR A 563 -22.37 -9.38 30.28
N ILE A 564 -22.38 -8.70 29.15
CA ILE A 564 -22.81 -9.22 27.85
C ILE A 564 -21.56 -9.52 27.03
N GLU A 565 -21.55 -10.64 26.32
CA GLU A 565 -20.45 -10.98 25.41
C GLU A 565 -21.00 -11.26 24.01
N SER A 566 -20.28 -10.79 23.00
CA SER A 566 -20.54 -11.16 21.62
C SER A 566 -20.14 -12.62 21.36
N PRO A 567 -20.64 -13.25 20.28
CA PRO A 567 -19.96 -14.40 19.67
C PRO A 567 -18.52 -14.03 19.29
N VAL A 568 -17.67 -15.04 19.07
CA VAL A 568 -16.33 -14.81 18.50
C VAL A 568 -16.49 -14.35 17.05
N SER A 569 -15.88 -13.23 16.73
CA SER A 569 -15.88 -12.64 15.38
C SER A 569 -14.48 -12.67 14.78
N SER A 570 -14.40 -12.73 13.45
CA SER A 570 -13.14 -12.75 12.71
C SER A 570 -12.92 -11.45 11.95
N ILE A 571 -11.85 -10.74 12.26
CA ILE A 571 -11.35 -9.61 11.46
C ILE A 571 -10.49 -10.22 10.35
N ALA A 572 -10.88 -9.99 9.10
CA ALA A 572 -10.19 -10.45 7.90
C ALA A 572 -9.90 -9.27 6.98
N SER A 573 -8.92 -9.44 6.08
CA SER A 573 -8.55 -8.44 5.09
C SER A 573 -9.76 -8.00 4.24
N GLY A 574 -9.82 -6.71 3.90
CA GLY A 574 -10.79 -6.10 2.99
C GLY A 574 -12.23 -5.99 3.50
N THR A 575 -12.54 -6.50 4.69
CA THR A 575 -13.94 -6.66 5.13
C THR A 575 -14.20 -5.90 6.43
N PRO A 576 -14.96 -4.79 6.39
CA PRO A 576 -15.49 -4.17 7.60
C PRO A 576 -16.30 -5.17 8.42
N LEU A 577 -16.20 -5.08 9.74
CA LEU A 577 -16.81 -6.02 10.67
C LEU A 577 -17.80 -5.30 11.59
N THR A 578 -19.05 -5.76 11.64
CA THR A 578 -20.01 -5.34 12.66
C THR A 578 -20.17 -6.46 13.69
N ILE A 579 -20.00 -6.14 14.97
CA ILE A 579 -20.12 -7.05 16.10
C ILE A 579 -21.33 -6.61 16.95
N PRO A 580 -22.43 -7.39 16.97
CA PRO A 580 -23.59 -7.05 17.78
C PRO A 580 -23.35 -7.34 19.26
N LEU A 581 -23.83 -6.43 20.12
CA LEU A 581 -23.87 -6.55 21.57
C LEU A 581 -25.30 -6.31 22.05
N PHE A 582 -25.98 -7.40 22.39
CA PHE A 582 -27.40 -7.36 22.76
C PHE A 582 -27.57 -7.60 24.26
N ALA A 583 -27.91 -6.53 24.99
CA ALA A 583 -28.38 -6.63 26.35
C ALA A 583 -29.82 -7.16 26.38
N ALA A 584 -30.11 -8.14 27.24
CA ALA A 584 -31.50 -8.49 27.53
C ALA A 584 -32.10 -7.48 28.52
N THR A 585 -33.41 -7.23 28.44
CA THR A 585 -34.11 -6.52 29.52
C THR A 585 -34.07 -7.39 30.78
N GLU A 586 -33.35 -6.96 31.81
CA GLU A 586 -33.35 -7.67 33.09
C GLU A 586 -34.77 -7.61 33.69
N ARG A 587 -35.47 -8.74 33.77
CA ARG A 587 -36.85 -8.81 34.26
C ARG A 587 -37.00 -8.61 35.78
N ASN A 588 -35.91 -8.42 36.53
CA ASN A 588 -35.90 -8.49 38.00
C ASN A 588 -35.21 -7.31 38.71
N VAL A 589 -35.03 -6.16 38.07
CA VAL A 589 -34.53 -4.96 38.78
C VAL A 589 -35.73 -4.19 39.33
N THR A 590 -36.09 -4.43 40.59
CA THR A 590 -37.02 -3.60 41.38
C THR A 590 -36.29 -2.78 42.41
#